data_AF-A0A839TGV2-F1
#
_entry.id   AF-A0A839TGV2-F1
#
_cell.length_a   1.000
_cell.length_b   1.000
_cell.length_c   1.000
_cell.angle_alpha   90.00
_cell.angle_beta   90.00
_cell.angle_gamma   90.00
#
_symmetry.space_group_name_H-M   'P 1'
#
loop_
_entity.id
_entity.type
_entity.pdbx_description
1 polymer ?
#
loop_
_entity_poly.entity_id
_entity_poly.type
_entity_poly.pdbx_seq_one_letter_code
_entity_poly.pdbx_strand_id
1 'polypeptide(L)'
;MSITEPLEVLEPRLVAVDTYTLCHVDDYIQDVSNDCESLAYALNTIETTDPASQGVIVAIRSALLAHSEHASKMSADIMSDLIAQDEVKVNE
;
A
#
# COMPACT_ATOMS: atom_id res chain seq x y z
N MET A 1 7.95 16.08 26.39
CA MET A 1 9.01 15.06 26.44
C MET A 1 8.94 14.35 25.09
N SER A 2 9.82 14.70 24.16
CA SER A 2 9.81 14.13 22.81
C SER A 2 10.53 12.79 22.89
N ILE A 3 9.79 11.69 22.81
CA ILE A 3 10.37 10.36 22.67
C ILE A 3 10.74 10.22 21.20
N THR A 4 11.94 10.67 20.84
CA THR A 4 12.59 10.21 19.60
C THR A 4 13.20 8.86 19.91
N GLU A 5 12.45 7.79 19.66
CA GLU A 5 13.05 6.46 19.57
C GLU A 5 14.06 6.48 18.42
N PRO A 6 15.28 5.95 18.61
CA PRO A 6 16.22 5.81 17.52
C PRO A 6 15.62 4.84 16.50
N LEU A 7 15.48 5.29 15.24
CA LEU A 7 15.20 4.40 14.11
C LEU A 7 16.37 3.43 14.00
N GLU A 8 16.16 2.19 14.45
CA GLU A 8 17.11 1.10 14.27
C GLU A 8 17.15 0.77 12.78
N VAL A 9 18.16 1.30 12.09
CA VAL A 9 18.37 1.03 10.66
C VAL A 9 18.91 -0.38 10.55
N LEU A 10 18.06 -1.32 10.12
CA LEU A 10 18.47 -2.68 9.83
C LEU A 10 19.49 -2.69 8.69
N GLU A 11 20.57 -3.47 8.85
CA GLU A 11 21.51 -3.70 7.77
C GLU A 11 20.82 -4.46 6.62
N PRO A 12 21.15 -4.17 5.35
CA PRO A 12 20.59 -4.91 4.22
C PRO A 12 20.90 -6.41 4.33
N ARG A 13 19.86 -7.26 4.24
CA ARG A 13 19.96 -8.72 4.32
C ARG A 13 19.27 -9.37 3.14
N LEU A 14 19.80 -10.50 2.69
CA LEU A 14 19.18 -11.32 1.65
C LEU A 14 18.22 -12.31 2.32
N VAL A 15 16.96 -12.27 1.92
CA VAL A 15 15.90 -13.18 2.39
C VAL A 15 15.28 -13.90 1.20
N ALA A 16 15.01 -15.20 1.37
CA ALA A 16 14.27 -15.96 0.37
C ALA A 16 12.79 -15.63 0.51
N VAL A 17 12.17 -15.16 -0.58
CA VAL A 17 10.73 -14.93 -0.65
C VAL A 17 10.15 -16.00 -1.57
N ASP A 18 9.15 -16.72 -1.09
CA ASP A 18 8.47 -17.71 -1.91
C ASP A 18 7.61 -17.04 -3.01
N THR A 19 7.36 -17.79 -4.08
CA THR A 19 6.60 -17.27 -5.23
C THR A 19 5.16 -16.92 -4.89
N TYR A 20 4.54 -17.61 -3.93
CA TYR A 20 3.17 -17.33 -3.52
C TYR A 20 3.07 -15.95 -2.87
N THR A 21 3.99 -15.62 -1.98
CA THR A 21 4.10 -14.30 -1.35
C THR A 21 4.27 -13.21 -2.41
N LEU A 22 5.18 -13.40 -3.39
CA LEU A 22 5.36 -12.44 -4.48
C LEU A 22 4.11 -12.26 -5.34
N CYS A 23 3.42 -13.34 -5.70
CA CYS A 23 2.16 -13.28 -6.45
C CYS A 23 1.07 -12.57 -5.66
N HIS A 24 0.95 -12.84 -4.35
CA HIS A 24 -0.05 -12.20 -3.52
C HIS A 24 0.14 -10.68 -3.44
N VAL A 25 1.40 -10.23 -3.34
CA VAL A 25 1.74 -8.80 -3.40
C VAL A 25 1.42 -8.20 -4.76
N ASP A 26 1.75 -8.90 -5.86
CA ASP A 26 1.48 -8.43 -7.21
C ASP A 26 -0.03 -8.29 -7.48
N ASP A 27 -0.82 -9.32 -7.14
CA ASP A 27 -2.28 -9.31 -7.26
C ASP A 27 -2.88 -8.13 -6.48
N TYR A 28 -2.40 -7.92 -5.25
CA TYR A 28 -2.84 -6.80 -4.42
C TYR A 28 -2.51 -5.43 -5.02
N ILE A 29 -1.30 -5.26 -5.57
CA ILE A 29 -0.90 -4.02 -6.25
C ILE A 29 -1.78 -3.78 -7.49
N GLN A 30 -2.08 -4.83 -8.25
CA GLN A 30 -2.95 -4.73 -9.43
C GLN A 30 -4.37 -4.31 -9.03
N ASP A 31 -4.96 -4.94 -8.02
CA ASP A 31 -6.31 -4.60 -7.53
C ASP A 31 -6.40 -3.14 -7.08
N VAL A 32 -5.47 -2.69 -6.23
CA VAL A 32 -5.45 -1.28 -5.76
C VAL A 32 -5.25 -0.31 -6.91
N SER A 33 -4.40 -0.63 -7.88
CA SER A 33 -4.15 0.21 -9.05
C SER A 33 -5.40 0.37 -9.90
N ASN A 34 -6.11 -0.74 -10.16
CA ASN A 34 -7.36 -0.75 -10.92
C ASN A 34 -8.47 0.06 -10.23
N ASP A 35 -8.60 -0.07 -8.91
CA ASP A 35 -9.57 0.70 -8.11
C ASP A 35 -9.24 2.19 -8.14
N CYS A 36 -7.96 2.55 -7.98
CA CYS A 36 -7.51 3.95 -8.04
C CYS A 36 -7.74 4.56 -9.42
N GLU A 37 -7.48 3.84 -10.50
CA GLU A 37 -7.76 4.31 -11.87
C GLU A 37 -9.26 4.54 -12.08
N SER A 38 -10.09 3.59 -11.65
CA SER A 38 -11.55 3.68 -11.74
C SER A 38 -12.10 4.89 -10.98
N LEU A 39 -11.62 5.11 -9.75
CA LEU A 39 -12.01 6.25 -8.91
C LEU A 39 -11.48 7.58 -9.47
N ALA A 40 -10.26 7.62 -10.02
CA ALA A 40 -9.71 8.81 -10.67
C ALA A 40 -10.51 9.18 -11.93
N TYR A 41 -10.91 8.19 -12.73
CA TYR A 41 -11.79 8.40 -13.87
C TYR A 41 -13.14 8.98 -13.42
N ALA A 42 -13.76 8.40 -12.38
CA ALA A 42 -15.00 8.91 -11.82
C ALA A 42 -14.87 10.37 -11.38
N LEU A 43 -13.80 10.74 -10.66
CA LEU A 43 -13.53 12.14 -10.28
C LEU A 43 -13.42 13.07 -11.49
N ASN A 44 -12.77 12.64 -12.56
CA ASN A 44 -12.59 13.44 -13.76
C ASN A 44 -13.91 13.69 -14.53
N THR A 45 -14.90 12.80 -14.36
CA THR A 45 -16.22 12.91 -15.02
C THR A 45 -17.26 13.72 -14.24
N ILE A 46 -17.01 14.04 -12.98
CA ILE A 46 -17.98 14.73 -12.12
C ILE A 46 -17.98 16.24 -12.37
N GLU A 47 -19.18 16.80 -12.57
CA GLU A 47 -19.38 18.24 -12.68
C GLU A 47 -19.26 18.92 -11.31
N THR A 48 -18.19 19.68 -11.09
CA THR A 48 -17.82 20.17 -9.75
C THR A 48 -18.70 21.28 -9.18
N THR A 49 -19.59 21.85 -9.99
CA THR A 49 -20.45 22.99 -9.66
C THR A 49 -21.78 22.60 -9.01
N ASP A 50 -22.18 21.32 -9.09
CA ASP A 50 -23.41 20.81 -8.51
C ASP A 50 -23.23 20.37 -7.03
N PRO A 51 -24.12 20.76 -6.10
CA PRO A 51 -24.08 20.31 -4.71
C PRO A 51 -24.18 18.79 -4.50
N ALA A 52 -24.88 18.03 -5.37
CA ALA A 52 -24.95 16.57 -5.24
C ALA A 52 -23.60 15.92 -5.60
N SER A 53 -22.92 16.45 -6.61
CA SER A 53 -21.57 16.08 -7.06
C SER A 53 -20.52 16.27 -5.96
N GLN A 54 -20.68 17.25 -5.07
CA GLN A 54 -19.78 17.41 -3.92
C GLN A 54 -19.82 16.20 -2.97
N GLY A 55 -21.00 15.62 -2.73
CA GLY A 55 -21.14 14.40 -1.93
C GLY A 55 -20.43 13.21 -2.58
N VAL A 56 -20.53 13.08 -3.90
CA VAL A 56 -19.86 12.03 -4.67
C VAL A 56 -18.34 12.20 -4.65
N ILE A 57 -17.84 13.43 -4.82
CA ILE A 57 -16.40 13.74 -4.74
C ILE A 57 -15.84 13.37 -3.36
N VAL A 58 -16.56 13.69 -2.28
CA VAL A 58 -16.15 13.32 -0.92
C VAL A 58 -16.12 11.80 -0.76
N ALA A 59 -17.15 11.08 -1.23
CA ALA A 59 -17.17 9.63 -1.17
C ALA A 59 -15.99 8.98 -1.92
N ILE A 60 -15.67 9.46 -3.12
CA ILE A 60 -14.53 8.95 -3.90
C ILE A 60 -13.20 9.24 -3.19
N ARG A 61 -13.02 10.45 -2.64
CA ARG A 61 -11.82 10.79 -1.86
C ARG A 61 -11.67 9.91 -0.62
N SER A 62 -12.77 9.63 0.07
CA SER A 62 -12.77 8.71 1.22
C SER A 62 -12.41 7.28 0.81
N ALA A 63 -12.90 6.80 -0.33
CA ALA A 63 -12.52 5.49 -0.86
C ALA A 63 -11.02 5.43 -1.18
N LEU A 64 -10.48 6.43 -1.90
CA LEU A 64 -9.04 6.52 -2.20
C LEU A 64 -8.19 6.56 -0.92
N LEU A 65 -8.63 7.28 0.11
CA LEU A 65 -7.94 7.32 1.40
C LEU A 65 -7.94 5.93 2.07
N ALA A 66 -9.08 5.24 2.09
CA ALA A 66 -9.18 3.90 2.66
C ALA A 66 -8.28 2.88 1.94
N HIS A 67 -8.20 2.95 0.61
CA HIS A 67 -7.26 2.14 -0.17
C HIS A 67 -5.81 2.43 0.19
N SER A 68 -5.45 3.72 0.35
CA SER A 68 -4.10 4.14 0.76
C SER A 68 -3.73 3.62 2.16
N GLU A 69 -4.65 3.73 3.13
CA GLU A 69 -4.45 3.21 4.49
C GLU A 69 -4.28 1.69 4.49
N HIS A 70 -5.11 0.98 3.73
CA HIS A 70 -5.00 -0.47 3.60
C HIS A 70 -3.68 -0.90 2.94
N ALA A 71 -3.24 -0.20 1.89
CA ALA A 71 -1.96 -0.46 1.23
C ALA A 71 -0.77 -0.20 2.16
N SER A 72 -0.82 0.87 2.95
CA SER A 72 0.20 1.16 3.96
C SER A 72 0.28 0.04 5.01
N LYS A 73 -0.87 -0.49 5.46
CA LYS A 73 -0.92 -1.58 6.41
C LYS A 73 -0.38 -2.88 5.82
N MET A 74 -0.85 -3.26 4.64
CA MET A 74 -0.38 -4.46 3.93
C MET A 74 1.15 -4.42 3.74
N SER A 75 1.68 -3.27 3.31
CA SER A 75 3.12 -3.05 3.16
C SER A 75 3.88 -3.25 4.47
N ALA A 76 3.37 -2.70 5.57
CA ALA A 76 3.97 -2.87 6.89
C ALA A 76 3.93 -4.34 7.36
N ASP A 77 2.84 -5.05 7.09
CA ASP A 77 2.68 -6.47 7.45
C ASP A 77 3.67 -7.33 6.65
N ILE A 78 3.73 -7.17 5.32
CA ILE A 78 4.69 -7.88 4.45
C ILE A 78 6.14 -7.58 4.87
N MET A 79 6.48 -6.30 5.11
CA MET A 79 7.82 -5.93 5.54
C MET A 79 8.18 -6.54 6.89
N SER A 80 7.22 -6.61 7.82
CA SER A 80 7.43 -7.25 9.12
C SER A 80 7.68 -8.75 8.98
N ASP A 81 6.93 -9.42 8.11
CA ASP A 81 7.12 -10.84 7.82
C ASP A 81 8.48 -11.10 7.16
N LEU A 82 8.91 -10.24 6.22
CA LEU A 82 10.21 -10.33 5.56
C LEU A 82 11.37 -10.11 6.54
N ILE A 83 11.25 -9.16 7.48
CA ILE A 83 12.27 -8.90 8.51
C ILE A 83 12.44 -10.11 9.44
N ALA A 84 11.36 -10.86 9.68
CA ALA A 84 11.38 -12.06 10.52
C ALA A 84 11.93 -13.30 9.81
N GLN A 85 12.15 -13.27 8.48
CA GLN A 85 12.70 -14.40 7.73
C GLN A 85 14.19 -14.63 8.03
N ASP A 86 14.60 -15.89 7.89
CA ASP A 86 16.00 -16.27 7.99
C ASP A 86 16.81 -15.75 6.80
N GLU A 87 18.02 -15.28 7.09
CA GLU A 87 18.93 -14.77 6.07
C GLU A 87 19.53 -15.89 5.23
N VAL A 88 19.53 -15.67 3.92
CA VAL A 88 20.10 -16.58 2.94
C VAL A 88 21.58 -16.27 2.77
N LYS A 89 22.42 -17.27 3.00
CA LYS A 89 23.84 -17.21 2.66
C LYS A 89 24.04 -17.56 1.19
N VAL A 90 24.65 -16.65 0.44
CA VAL A 90 25.12 -16.93 -0.92
C VAL A 90 26.49 -17.59 -0.79
N ASN A 91 26.60 -18.87 -1.17
CA ASN A 91 27.89 -19.53 -1.28
C ASN A 91 28.57 -19.04 -2.56
N GLU A 92 29.80 -18.51 -2.44
CA GLU A 92 30.67 -18.13 -3.57
C GLU A 92 31.08 -19.33 -4.43
#